data_AF-A0A2D7QSR4-F1
#
_entry.id   AF-A0A2D7QSR4-F1
#
_cell.length_a   1.000
_cell.length_b   1.000
_cell.length_c   1.000
_cell.angle_alpha   90.00
_cell.angle_beta   90.00
_cell.angle_gamma   90.00
#
_symmetry.space_group_name_H-M   'P 1'
#
loop_
_entity.id
_entity.type
_entity.pdbx_description
1 polymer ?
#
loop_
_entity_poly.entity_id
_entity_poly.type
_entity_poly.pdbx_seq_one_letter_code
_entity_poly.pdbx_strand_id
1 'polypeptide(L)'
;MDNGNNSLLPPNELDQSHGQLNFWFYPEDVAEDQAPTYLLKKSDGQDMGRAKKFVAPGGSLAIFTNYNWHSAGDYLRDDGQRYVWKFAYGRADHSWEGVLHYTNVGQSPHFRYFIGLLTPKEREFFRFPPVGYPYYTLQTLQALSKQYPGWDKKEYLK
;
A
#
# COMPACT_ATOMS: atom_id res chain seq x y z
N MET A 1 2.26 -5.37 -10.24
CA MET A 1 1.21 -4.67 -9.46
C MET A 1 1.66 -4.57 -8.02
N ASP A 2 1.88 -3.36 -7.51
CA ASP A 2 2.30 -3.13 -6.12
C ASP A 2 1.05 -3.02 -5.20
N ASN A 3 1.13 -3.60 -3.99
CA ASN A 3 0.03 -3.70 -3.01
C ASN A 3 -0.30 -2.37 -2.31
N GLY A 4 0.44 -1.31 -2.63
CA GLY A 4 0.02 0.08 -2.46
C GLY A 4 0.09 0.63 -1.04
N ASN A 5 -0.34 -0.11 0.00
CA ASN A 5 -0.41 0.44 1.36
C ASN A 5 0.90 0.34 2.16
N ASN A 6 1.87 -0.45 1.67
CA ASN A 6 3.16 -0.67 2.33
C ASN A 6 2.99 -0.85 3.85
N SER A 7 1.99 -1.63 4.27
CA SER A 7 1.68 -1.91 5.67
C SER A 7 1.52 -3.42 5.91
N LEU A 8 1.83 -3.87 7.14
CA LEU A 8 1.50 -5.22 7.61
C LEU A 8 0.00 -5.36 7.94
N LEU A 9 -0.72 -4.26 7.98
CA LEU A 9 -2.12 -4.21 8.32
C LEU A 9 -3.00 -4.45 7.07
N PRO A 10 -4.06 -5.26 7.18
CA PRO A 10 -5.09 -5.29 6.16
C PRO A 10 -5.77 -3.91 6.05
N PRO A 11 -6.22 -3.52 4.84
CA PRO A 11 -6.92 -2.26 4.66
C PRO A 11 -8.25 -2.24 5.42
N ASN A 12 -8.60 -1.07 5.96
CA ASN A 12 -9.95 -0.81 6.45
C ASN A 12 -10.82 -0.38 5.27
N GLU A 13 -11.85 -1.18 4.96
CA GLU A 13 -12.72 -0.92 3.81
C GLU A 13 -13.72 0.21 4.06
N LEU A 14 -14.03 0.47 5.33
CA LEU A 14 -15.00 1.49 5.75
C LEU A 14 -14.33 2.85 6.04
N ASP A 15 -13.02 2.85 6.25
CA ASP A 15 -12.25 4.04 6.58
C ASP A 15 -11.00 4.16 5.70
N GLN A 16 -11.13 5.02 4.69
CA GLN A 16 -10.04 5.37 3.78
C GLN A 16 -9.22 6.57 4.27
N SER A 17 -9.52 7.14 5.44
CA SER A 17 -8.77 8.27 5.98
C SER A 17 -7.30 7.94 6.27
N HIS A 18 -6.99 6.64 6.39
CA HIS A 18 -5.67 6.13 6.69
C HIS A 18 -4.71 6.10 5.50
N GLY A 19 -5.19 6.38 4.29
CA GLY A 19 -4.40 6.23 3.06
C GLY A 19 -3.20 7.18 2.95
N GLN A 20 -2.17 6.71 2.26
CA GLN A 20 -1.06 7.55 1.82
C GLN A 20 -1.41 8.31 0.55
N LEU A 21 -0.95 9.55 0.46
CA LEU A 21 -0.99 10.36 -0.74
C LEU A 21 0.38 10.35 -1.42
N ASN A 22 0.44 9.76 -2.61
CA ASN A 22 1.65 9.63 -3.42
C ASN A 22 1.76 10.81 -4.39
N PHE A 23 2.97 11.34 -4.51
CA PHE A 23 3.34 12.44 -5.43
C PHE A 23 4.47 11.97 -6.31
N TRP A 24 4.19 11.80 -7.61
CA TRP A 24 5.15 11.32 -8.59
C TRP A 24 5.36 12.42 -9.63
N PHE A 25 6.50 13.09 -9.54
CA PHE A 25 6.92 14.13 -10.47
C PHE A 25 7.64 13.51 -11.66
N TYR A 26 7.22 13.90 -12.85
CA TYR A 26 7.82 13.47 -14.10
C TYR A 26 8.63 14.64 -14.68
N PRO A 27 9.97 14.61 -14.61
CA PRO A 27 10.80 15.70 -15.11
C PRO A 27 10.87 15.76 -16.64
N GLU A 28 10.37 14.74 -17.34
CA GLU A 28 10.37 14.61 -18.79
C GLU A 28 9.02 14.10 -19.31
N ASP A 29 8.83 14.16 -20.62
CA ASP A 29 7.62 13.69 -21.28
C ASP A 29 7.39 12.20 -21.03
N VAL A 30 6.18 11.86 -20.59
CA VAL A 30 5.73 10.48 -20.44
C VAL A 30 4.91 10.11 -21.66
N ALA A 31 5.53 9.44 -22.62
CA ALA A 31 4.88 8.92 -23.81
C ALA A 31 4.24 7.54 -23.56
N GLU A 32 3.30 7.15 -24.43
CA GLU A 32 2.58 5.87 -24.31
C GLU A 32 3.47 4.62 -24.41
N ASP A 33 4.58 4.74 -25.12
CA ASP A 33 5.54 3.70 -25.45
C ASP A 33 6.80 3.74 -24.57
N GLN A 34 6.82 4.64 -23.58
CA GLN A 34 7.96 4.85 -22.69
C GLN A 34 7.59 4.66 -21.22
N ALA A 35 7.20 3.44 -20.88
CA ALA A 35 6.88 3.00 -19.53
C ALA A 35 5.91 3.92 -18.75
N PRO A 36 4.76 4.33 -19.33
CA PRO A 36 3.82 5.17 -18.60
C PRO A 36 3.36 4.47 -17.32
N THR A 37 3.09 5.24 -16.26
CA THR A 37 2.53 4.66 -15.04
C THR A 37 1.09 4.25 -15.30
N TYR A 38 0.78 2.99 -15.04
CA TYR A 38 -0.59 2.49 -15.03
C TYR A 38 -1.22 2.77 -13.69
N LEU A 39 -2.42 3.35 -13.71
CA LEU A 39 -3.28 3.57 -12.54
C LEU A 39 -4.59 2.80 -12.74
N LEU A 40 -5.00 2.05 -11.73
CA LEU A 40 -6.19 1.21 -11.78
C LEU A 40 -6.96 1.32 -10.45
N LYS A 41 -8.29 1.43 -10.53
CA LYS A 41 -9.12 1.43 -9.33
C LYS A 41 -9.09 0.03 -8.71
N LYS A 42 -9.03 -0.07 -7.39
CA LYS A 42 -9.12 -1.39 -6.71
C LYS A 42 -10.40 -2.15 -7.06
N SER A 43 -11.51 -1.44 -7.31
CA SER A 43 -12.79 -2.03 -7.74
C SER A 43 -12.73 -2.74 -9.09
N ASP A 44 -11.76 -2.38 -9.94
CA ASP A 44 -11.53 -3.03 -11.23
C ASP A 44 -10.65 -4.29 -11.11
N GLY A 45 -10.28 -4.68 -9.89
CA GLY A 45 -9.39 -5.81 -9.64
C GLY A 45 -7.98 -5.54 -10.17
N GLN A 46 -7.34 -6.57 -10.72
CA GLN A 46 -6.05 -6.45 -11.42
C GLN A 46 -6.20 -6.52 -12.95
N ASP A 47 -7.38 -6.14 -13.47
CA ASP A 47 -7.64 -6.10 -14.91
C ASP A 47 -6.89 -4.93 -15.56
N MET A 48 -5.73 -5.22 -16.13
CA MET A 48 -4.90 -4.24 -16.82
C MET A 48 -5.58 -3.61 -18.05
N GLY A 49 -6.60 -4.25 -18.63
CA GLY A 49 -7.38 -3.68 -19.74
C GLY A 49 -8.17 -2.43 -19.33
N ARG A 50 -8.38 -2.23 -18.02
CA ARG A 50 -9.06 -1.05 -17.46
C ARG A 50 -8.09 0.01 -16.95
N ALA A 51 -6.79 -0.27 -16.93
CA ALA A 51 -5.80 0.65 -16.39
C ALA A 51 -5.71 1.92 -17.25
N LYS A 52 -5.55 3.06 -16.57
CA LYS A 52 -5.28 4.34 -17.22
C LYS A 52 -3.78 4.58 -17.23
N LYS A 53 -3.23 4.86 -18.41
CA LYS A 53 -1.84 5.28 -18.57
C LYS A 53 -1.74 6.75 -18.19
N PHE A 54 -0.76 7.08 -17.36
CA PHE A 54 -0.35 8.46 -17.15
C PHE A 54 0.58 8.87 -18.29
N VAL A 55 0.03 9.60 -19.27
CA VAL A 55 0.73 10.14 -20.44
C VAL A 55 0.60 11.65 -20.37
N ALA A 56 1.72 12.36 -20.24
CA ALA A 56 1.72 13.79 -19.98
C ALA A 56 3.07 14.42 -20.34
N PRO A 57 3.11 15.74 -20.61
CA PRO A 57 4.37 16.46 -20.78
C PRO A 57 5.25 16.46 -19.53
N GLY A 58 6.55 16.67 -19.69
CA GLY A 58 7.49 16.91 -18.62
C GLY A 58 7.08 18.08 -17.71
N GLY A 59 7.39 17.95 -16.42
CA GLY A 59 6.92 18.83 -15.35
C GLY A 59 5.55 18.42 -14.79
N SER A 60 4.89 17.41 -15.35
CA SER A 60 3.60 16.92 -14.85
C SER A 60 3.74 16.15 -13.53
N LEU A 61 2.67 16.17 -12.74
CA LEU A 61 2.58 15.50 -11.44
C LEU A 61 1.40 14.54 -11.43
N ALA A 62 1.67 13.27 -11.11
CA ALA A 62 0.62 12.33 -10.74
C ALA A 62 0.41 12.33 -9.23
N ILE A 63 -0.83 12.57 -8.80
CA ILE A 63 -1.25 12.49 -7.40
C ILE A 63 -2.27 11.36 -7.27
N PHE A 64 -2.01 10.39 -6.40
CA PHE A 64 -2.93 9.28 -6.18
C PHE A 64 -2.77 8.68 -4.79
N THR A 65 -3.76 7.92 -4.34
CA THR A 65 -3.72 7.26 -3.02
C THR A 65 -3.33 5.80 -3.14
N ASN A 66 -2.86 5.20 -2.04
CA ASN A 66 -2.63 3.75 -1.91
C ASN A 66 -3.89 2.86 -2.06
N TYR A 67 -5.06 3.47 -2.22
CA TYR A 67 -6.29 2.79 -2.62
C TYR A 67 -6.43 2.58 -4.13
N ASN A 68 -5.45 3.04 -4.91
CA ASN A 68 -5.31 2.69 -6.33
C ASN A 68 -4.24 1.62 -6.48
N TRP A 69 -4.51 0.66 -7.35
CA TRP A 69 -3.44 -0.17 -7.90
C TRP A 69 -2.60 0.68 -8.85
N HIS A 70 -1.31 0.39 -8.89
CA HIS A 70 -0.45 0.97 -9.89
C HIS A 70 0.64 -0.01 -10.33
N SER A 71 1.18 0.24 -11.52
CA SER A 71 2.31 -0.48 -12.06
C SER A 71 3.14 0.45 -12.95
N ALA A 72 4.44 0.23 -13.01
CA ALA A 72 5.22 0.73 -14.14
C ALA A 72 4.76 0.03 -15.42
N GLY A 73 4.75 0.75 -16.53
CA GLY A 73 4.57 0.16 -17.85
C GLY A 73 5.88 -0.26 -18.50
N ASP A 74 5.76 -0.85 -19.68
CA ASP A 74 6.90 -1.37 -20.43
C ASP A 74 7.62 -0.25 -21.20
N TYR A 75 8.94 -0.35 -21.28
CA TYR A 75 9.74 0.41 -22.24
C TYR A 75 9.67 -0.30 -23.60
N LEU A 76 9.08 0.35 -24.60
CA LEU A 76 8.94 -0.21 -25.94
C LEU A 76 9.97 0.35 -26.93
N ARG A 77 10.70 1.40 -26.54
CA ARG A 77 11.76 2.00 -27.35
C ARG A 77 13.12 1.40 -27.02
N ASP A 78 14.00 1.35 -28.03
CA ASP A 78 15.39 0.89 -27.87
C ASP A 78 16.21 1.81 -26.94
N ASP A 79 15.84 3.09 -26.84
CA ASP A 79 16.42 4.10 -25.94
C ASP A 79 15.59 4.30 -24.65
N GLY A 80 14.87 3.25 -24.24
CA GLY A 80 14.00 3.19 -23.08
C GLY A 80 14.58 3.78 -21.79
N GLN A 81 14.12 4.96 -21.39
CA GLN A 81 14.39 5.55 -20.07
C GLN A 81 13.21 6.38 -19.59
N ARG A 82 13.01 6.40 -18.26
CA ARG A 82 12.07 7.30 -17.60
C ARG A 82 12.52 7.60 -16.17
N TYR A 83 12.60 8.88 -15.83
CA TYR A 83 12.86 9.35 -14.48
C TYR A 83 11.55 9.69 -13.77
N VAL A 84 11.45 9.32 -12.50
CA VAL A 84 10.33 9.71 -11.63
C VAL A 84 10.89 10.07 -10.27
N TRP A 85 10.59 11.29 -9.81
CA TRP A 85 10.86 11.66 -8.42
C TRP A 85 9.60 11.45 -7.59
N LYS A 86 9.67 10.57 -6.59
CA LYS A 86 8.52 10.17 -5.78
C LYS A 86 8.73 10.41 -4.30
N PHE A 87 7.66 10.87 -3.65
CA PHE A 87 7.49 10.78 -2.20
C PHE A 87 6.01 10.57 -1.88
N ALA A 88 5.72 10.16 -0.65
CA ALA A 88 4.36 10.00 -0.16
C ALA A 88 4.21 10.65 1.21
N TYR A 89 3.04 11.22 1.48
CA TYR A 89 2.64 11.65 2.81
C TYR A 89 1.66 10.64 3.41
N GLY A 90 1.88 10.28 4.66
CA GLY A 90 0.93 9.57 5.51
C GLY A 90 0.51 10.46 6.67
N ARG A 91 -0.59 10.13 7.34
CA ARG A 91 -0.99 10.85 8.54
C ARG A 91 -0.01 10.57 9.69
N ALA A 92 0.29 11.59 10.48
CA ALA A 92 1.23 11.47 11.61
C ALA A 92 0.72 10.51 12.71
N ASP A 93 -0.60 10.44 12.91
CA ASP A 93 -1.27 9.53 13.84
C ASP A 93 -1.42 8.09 13.30
N HIS A 94 -0.89 7.80 12.10
CA HIS A 94 -0.94 6.49 11.40
C HIS A 94 0.46 6.06 10.94
N SER A 95 1.42 6.04 11.87
CA SER A 95 2.85 5.83 11.61
C SER A 95 3.24 4.44 11.07
N TRP A 96 2.27 3.54 10.96
CA TRP A 96 2.39 2.18 10.44
C TRP A 96 2.10 2.04 8.96
N GLU A 97 1.46 3.06 8.35
CA GLU A 97 1.22 3.06 6.91
C GLU A 97 2.42 3.54 6.12
N GLY A 98 2.56 2.92 4.94
CA GLY A 98 3.67 2.97 4.02
C GLY A 98 5.06 3.31 4.51
N VAL A 99 5.56 2.37 5.31
CA VAL A 99 6.98 2.12 5.45
C VAL A 99 7.29 0.74 4.89
N LEU A 100 8.40 0.60 4.17
CA LEU A 100 8.85 -0.70 3.65
C LEU A 100 9.33 -1.64 4.77
N HIS A 101 9.37 -1.18 6.03
CA HIS A 101 9.84 -1.97 7.16
C HIS A 101 8.99 -3.23 7.33
N TYR A 102 9.61 -4.37 7.07
CA TYR A 102 9.05 -5.72 7.16
C TYR A 102 7.95 -6.08 6.15
N THR A 103 7.42 -5.12 5.39
CA THR A 103 6.33 -5.40 4.44
C THR A 103 6.78 -6.23 3.24
N ASN A 104 8.07 -6.15 2.88
CA ASN A 104 8.71 -7.02 1.91
C ASN A 104 8.68 -8.52 2.31
N VAL A 105 8.60 -8.82 3.61
CA VAL A 105 8.47 -10.20 4.14
C VAL A 105 7.09 -10.46 4.76
N GLY A 106 6.15 -9.51 4.66
CA GLY A 106 4.84 -9.58 5.30
C GLY A 106 3.97 -10.77 4.85
N GLN A 107 4.25 -11.32 3.66
CA GLN A 107 3.55 -12.50 3.13
C GLN A 107 4.24 -13.84 3.45
N SER A 108 5.44 -13.81 4.05
CA SER A 108 6.14 -15.03 4.45
C SER A 108 5.33 -15.81 5.50
N PRO A 109 5.07 -17.12 5.29
CA PRO A 109 4.33 -17.94 6.26
C PRO A 109 4.97 -17.93 7.65
N HIS A 110 6.30 -18.01 7.73
CA HIS A 110 7.03 -17.98 8.99
C HIS A 110 6.89 -16.63 9.70
N PHE A 111 6.98 -15.53 8.96
CA PHE A 111 6.82 -14.19 9.52
C PHE A 111 5.40 -13.96 10.02
N ARG A 112 4.38 -14.37 9.24
CA ARG A 112 2.97 -14.28 9.64
C ARG A 112 2.66 -15.12 10.87
N TYR A 113 3.21 -16.33 10.96
CA TYR A 113 3.09 -17.17 12.14
C TYR A 113 3.73 -16.49 13.37
N PHE A 114 4.95 -15.98 13.23
CA PHE A 114 5.64 -15.25 14.29
C PHE A 114 4.82 -14.04 14.79
N ILE A 115 4.35 -13.17 13.89
CA ILE A 115 3.51 -12.00 14.25
C ILE A 115 2.21 -12.43 14.97
N GLY A 116 1.62 -13.54 14.54
CA GLY A 116 0.41 -14.07 15.15
C GLY A 116 0.59 -14.51 16.60
N LEU A 117 1.79 -14.98 16.99
CA LEU A 117 2.10 -15.42 18.35
C LEU A 117 2.42 -14.29 19.34
N LEU A 118 2.79 -13.11 18.85
CA LEU A 118 3.14 -11.96 19.69
C LEU A 118 1.92 -11.43 20.46
N THR A 119 2.13 -10.83 21.63
CA THR A 119 1.09 -10.04 22.30
C THR A 119 0.82 -8.73 21.56
N PRO A 120 -0.31 -8.03 21.81
CA PRO A 120 -0.57 -6.73 21.18
C PRO A 120 0.55 -5.71 21.42
N LYS A 121 1.14 -5.71 22.61
CA LYS A 121 2.21 -4.77 22.96
C LYS A 121 3.50 -5.05 22.18
N GLU A 122 3.84 -6.32 21.96
CA GLU A 122 5.01 -6.70 21.16
C GLU A 122 4.80 -6.40 19.67
N ARG A 123 3.57 -6.53 19.17
CA ARG A 123 3.23 -6.17 17.79
C ARG A 123 3.41 -4.67 17.51
N GLU A 124 3.35 -3.79 18.52
CA GLU A 124 3.67 -2.36 18.35
C GLU A 124 5.12 -2.14 17.88
N PHE A 125 6.06 -3.04 18.22
CA PHE A 125 7.44 -2.98 17.68
C PHE A 125 7.47 -3.15 16.15
N PHE A 126 6.52 -3.92 15.63
CA PHE A 126 6.27 -4.10 14.20
C PHE A 126 5.27 -3.08 13.66
N ARG A 127 5.10 -1.97 14.39
CA ARG A 127 4.23 -0.84 14.09
C ARG A 127 2.74 -1.18 14.04
N PHE A 128 2.28 -2.26 14.66
CA PHE A 128 0.84 -2.40 14.82
C PHE A 128 0.32 -1.28 15.76
N PRO A 129 -0.87 -0.71 15.50
CA PRO A 129 -1.45 0.32 16.35
C PRO A 129 -1.64 -0.21 17.79
N PRO A 130 -1.55 0.63 18.82
CA PRO A 130 -1.85 0.20 20.19
C PRO A 130 -3.32 -0.24 20.33
N VAL A 131 -3.61 -1.10 21.30
CA VAL A 131 -4.97 -1.51 21.64
C VAL A 131 -5.85 -0.27 21.93
N GLY A 132 -7.09 -0.27 21.45
CA GLY A 132 -8.02 0.85 21.55
C GLY A 132 -7.97 1.84 20.38
N TYR A 133 -7.03 1.67 19.44
CA TYR A 133 -6.97 2.53 18.25
C TYR A 133 -8.17 2.28 17.29
N PRO A 134 -8.77 3.33 16.67
CA PRO A 134 -9.93 3.19 15.78
C PRO A 134 -9.77 2.25 14.58
N TYR A 135 -8.52 1.98 14.17
CA TYR A 135 -8.18 0.98 13.16
C TYR A 135 -8.78 -0.39 13.47
N TYR A 136 -8.87 -0.80 14.74
CA TYR A 136 -9.36 -2.11 15.16
C TYR A 136 -10.89 -2.20 15.14
N THR A 137 -11.45 -2.18 13.93
CA THR A 137 -12.87 -2.48 13.69
C THR A 137 -13.10 -3.99 13.68
N LEU A 138 -14.37 -4.41 13.69
CA LEU A 138 -14.71 -5.83 13.53
C LEU A 138 -14.17 -6.40 12.19
N GLN A 139 -14.20 -5.60 11.12
CA GLN A 139 -13.70 -6.00 9.80
C GLN A 139 -12.18 -6.21 9.82
N THR A 140 -11.41 -5.25 10.35
CA THR A 140 -9.95 -5.37 10.37
C THR A 140 -9.49 -6.48 11.30
N LEU A 141 -10.13 -6.67 12.46
CA LEU A 141 -9.84 -7.77 13.38
C LEU A 141 -10.10 -9.15 12.74
N GLN A 142 -11.18 -9.29 11.98
CA GLN A 142 -11.45 -10.52 11.24
C GLN A 142 -10.40 -10.77 10.14
N ALA A 143 -10.00 -9.73 9.42
CA ALA A 143 -8.95 -9.82 8.41
C ALA A 143 -7.59 -10.20 9.04
N LEU A 144 -7.25 -9.61 10.19
CA LEU A 144 -6.03 -9.92 10.96
C LEU A 144 -6.02 -11.38 11.40
N SER A 145 -7.13 -11.91 11.92
CA SER A 145 -7.23 -13.32 12.30
C SER A 145 -7.06 -14.29 11.13
N LYS A 146 -7.46 -13.90 9.91
CA LYS A 146 -7.18 -14.67 8.69
C LYS A 146 -5.72 -14.54 8.24
N GLN A 147 -5.15 -13.35 8.39
CA GLN A 147 -3.80 -13.04 7.95
C GLN A 147 -2.74 -13.63 8.88
N TYR A 148 -2.95 -13.63 10.20
CA TYR A 148 -1.95 -14.01 11.20
C TYR A 148 -2.44 -15.18 12.05
N PRO A 149 -1.96 -16.42 11.80
CA PRO A 149 -2.34 -17.58 12.59
C PRO A 149 -2.00 -17.39 14.07
N GLY A 150 -2.95 -17.64 14.97
CA GLY A 150 -2.77 -17.43 16.42
C GLY A 150 -3.22 -16.06 16.92
N TRP A 151 -3.64 -15.15 16.03
CA TRP A 151 -4.15 -13.83 16.43
C TRP A 151 -5.45 -13.94 17.24
N ASP A 152 -5.38 -13.57 18.53
CA ASP A 152 -6.56 -13.47 19.38
C ASP A 152 -7.20 -12.07 19.33
N LYS A 153 -8.32 -11.98 18.61
CA LYS A 153 -9.10 -10.74 18.50
C LYS A 153 -9.63 -10.22 19.84
N LYS A 154 -9.80 -11.06 20.86
CA LYS A 154 -10.34 -10.64 22.16
C LYS A 154 -9.39 -9.69 22.88
N GLU A 155 -8.09 -9.76 22.59
CA GLU A 155 -7.09 -8.85 23.16
C GLU A 155 -7.32 -7.38 22.78
N TYR A 156 -8.10 -7.14 21.71
CA TYR A 156 -8.36 -5.83 21.12
C TYR A 156 -9.78 -5.30 21.36
N LEU A 157 -10.70 -6.15 21.85
CA LEU A 157 -12.13 -5.82 22.05
C LEU A 157 -12.43 -5.34 23.48
N LYS A 158 -11.52 -4.55 24.08
CA LYS A 158 -11.69 -4.04 25.45
C LYS A 158 -12.44 -2.72 25.50
#